data_AF-F8JAB0-F1
#
_entry.id   AF-F8JAB0-F1
#
_cell.length_a   1.000
_cell.length_b   1.000
_cell.length_c   1.000
_cell.angle_alpha   90.00
_cell.angle_beta   90.00
_cell.angle_gamma   90.00
#
_symmetry.space_group_name_H-M   'P 1'
#
loop_
_entity.id
_entity.type
_entity.pdbx_description
1 polymer ?
#
loop_
_entity_poly.entity_id
_entity_poly.type
_entity_poly.pdbx_seq_one_letter_code
_entity_poly.pdbx_strand_id
1 'polypeptide(L)'
;MSGPRLATSIPVVNVLFTAWRAKSMSNTRSARDPIRPATGLKSALQEKSRNRRQAKKALASCEGSAAHQRNDLLPNLRIEYLPIDALRPADRRVRRSTASQSAKVDLSLKRFGLCVPVLIDSDGRIVHGHVVWEAAHRLGLATIPVIRIEHLNGSERRALSIALNRLAETGDWDVDGLKLEFQELIELDEDVIATGFELAEIDTLLLDDEDDETAGDVIPPLPQSSVSRPGYIWVLGHHRLVQGDARDREAYQRLIGDDEGVQLALTDVPFNVPIQGHCTGQAHHREFQVAHGELSREEFDAFNRDWMQLASSVVVDGGLLATFIDWRSVELILSAGRDLDLDLLNVIVWSKSNAGQGSLWRSAHEMLPVFKKGSASHKNNVELGRWGRYRSNVWTYPGASSMGSDAREGLSVHPTVKPRAMLEDALLDITDRGDVVLDCFLGSGSTLLAAEATGRICRAIEIDGRYCDVAIERWQQMTGREAILAETGETHAEAARRRSIASPNEGER
;
A
#
# COMPACT_ATOMS: atom_id res chain seq x y z
N MET A 1 -46.89 53.55 -14.53
CA MET A 1 -46.31 53.61 -13.18
C MET A 1 -45.60 52.28 -12.92
N SER A 2 -44.36 52.13 -12.45
CA SER A 2 -43.15 52.98 -12.45
C SER A 2 -42.11 52.35 -11.51
N GLY A 3 -41.31 51.39 -12.01
CA GLY A 3 -39.98 51.00 -11.47
C GLY A 3 -39.88 50.34 -10.07
N PRO A 4 -38.66 49.98 -9.62
CA PRO A 4 -37.35 50.12 -10.30
C PRO A 4 -36.57 48.80 -10.55
N ARG A 5 -35.43 48.94 -11.24
CA ARG A 5 -34.36 47.91 -11.44
C ARG A 5 -33.14 48.25 -10.56
N LEU A 6 -32.27 47.26 -10.30
CA LEU A 6 -30.80 47.29 -10.12
C LEU A 6 -30.39 45.85 -9.70
N ALA A 7 -29.65 45.01 -10.44
CA ALA A 7 -28.36 45.12 -11.12
C ALA A 7 -27.13 45.07 -10.18
N THR A 8 -26.44 43.92 -10.14
CA THR A 8 -24.97 43.81 -9.99
C THR A 8 -24.48 42.48 -10.58
N SER A 9 -23.24 42.49 -11.08
CA SER A 9 -22.62 41.45 -11.90
C SER A 9 -21.45 40.76 -11.18
N ILE A 10 -21.25 39.46 -11.44
CA ILE A 10 -19.99 38.75 -11.14
C ILE A 10 -19.58 37.96 -12.42
N PRO A 11 -18.31 38.03 -12.88
CA PRO A 11 -17.92 37.45 -14.16
C PRO A 11 -17.64 35.94 -14.08
N VAL A 12 -18.12 35.19 -15.07
CA VAL A 12 -17.72 33.80 -15.33
C VAL A 12 -16.48 33.81 -16.23
N VAL A 13 -15.39 33.20 -15.78
CA VAL A 13 -14.19 33.00 -16.61
C VAL A 13 -14.44 31.82 -17.56
N ASN A 14 -14.14 32.06 -18.84
CA ASN A 14 -14.47 31.18 -19.96
C ASN A 14 -13.20 30.45 -20.44
N VAL A 15 -13.18 29.11 -20.41
CA VAL A 15 -12.14 28.31 -21.06
C VAL A 15 -12.81 27.21 -21.90
N LEU A 16 -12.32 27.07 -23.13
CA LEU A 16 -13.01 26.47 -24.26
C LEU A 16 -12.99 24.93 -24.28
N PHE A 17 -14.10 24.34 -24.70
CA PHE A 17 -14.26 22.93 -25.06
C PHE A 17 -14.64 22.82 -26.54
N THR A 18 -13.78 22.22 -27.39
CA THR A 18 -14.03 21.54 -28.70
C THR A 18 -12.71 21.49 -29.50
N ALA A 19 -12.45 20.54 -30.41
CA ALA A 19 -13.39 19.66 -31.11
C ALA A 19 -12.87 18.22 -31.31
N TRP A 20 -13.78 17.26 -31.17
CA TRP A 20 -13.69 15.94 -31.80
C TRP A 20 -14.70 15.90 -32.95
N ARG A 21 -14.31 15.46 -34.15
CA ARG A 21 -15.24 15.23 -35.26
C ARG A 21 -14.88 13.94 -36.01
N ALA A 22 -15.87 13.08 -36.11
CA ALA A 22 -15.78 11.75 -36.70
C ALA A 22 -15.64 11.77 -38.24
N LYS A 23 -15.17 10.65 -38.79
CA LYS A 23 -15.58 10.20 -40.12
C LYS A 23 -15.55 8.67 -40.23
N SER A 24 -16.58 8.11 -40.84
CA SER A 24 -16.79 6.67 -41.03
C SER A 24 -16.36 6.19 -42.43
N MET A 25 -15.91 4.94 -42.45
CA MET A 25 -15.84 3.94 -43.55
C MET A 25 -16.02 4.39 -45.02
N SER A 26 -15.02 4.07 -45.86
CA SER A 26 -15.23 3.40 -47.16
C SER A 26 -13.99 2.61 -47.61
N ASN A 27 -14.20 1.52 -48.34
CA ASN A 27 -13.25 0.44 -48.64
C ASN A 27 -12.38 0.68 -49.90
N THR A 28 -11.04 0.50 -49.84
CA THR A 28 -10.22 0.04 -51.00
C THR A 28 -8.78 -0.39 -50.66
N ARG A 29 -8.47 -1.67 -50.98
CA ARG A 29 -7.18 -2.28 -51.42
C ARG A 29 -5.81 -1.67 -51.00
N SER A 30 -5.08 -2.47 -50.20
CA SER A 30 -3.68 -2.91 -50.44
C SER A 30 -2.62 -1.89 -50.89
N ALA A 31 -1.86 -1.36 -49.93
CA ALA A 31 -0.46 -0.95 -50.13
C ALA A 31 0.37 -1.38 -48.90
N ARG A 32 1.66 -1.69 -49.11
CA ARG A 32 2.56 -2.18 -48.05
C ARG A 32 2.86 -1.06 -47.04
N ASP A 33 2.71 -1.32 -45.75
CA ASP A 33 3.16 -0.40 -44.71
C ASP A 33 4.69 -0.24 -44.73
N PRO A 34 5.23 0.99 -44.76
CA PRO A 34 6.66 1.22 -44.53
C PRO A 34 6.97 1.08 -43.04
N ILE A 35 8.10 0.42 -42.74
CA ILE A 35 8.62 0.24 -41.38
C ILE A 35 8.72 1.60 -40.69
N ARG A 36 7.99 1.78 -39.58
CA ARG A 36 8.08 2.99 -38.75
C ARG A 36 9.49 3.09 -38.16
N PRO A 37 10.21 4.21 -38.32
CA PRO A 37 11.51 4.38 -37.68
C PRO A 37 11.32 4.52 -36.16
N ALA A 38 12.21 3.90 -35.37
CA ALA A 38 12.17 3.97 -33.92
C ALA A 38 12.32 5.42 -33.42
N THR A 39 11.22 6.02 -32.99
CA THR A 39 11.16 7.43 -32.58
C THR A 39 11.75 7.68 -31.19
N GLY A 40 11.67 6.70 -30.28
CA GLY A 40 12.07 6.85 -28.87
C GLY A 40 13.57 7.13 -28.65
N LEU A 41 14.46 6.47 -29.40
CA LEU A 41 15.91 6.65 -29.19
C LEU A 41 16.37 8.07 -29.53
N LYS A 42 15.76 8.69 -30.54
CA LYS A 42 16.14 10.04 -31.00
C LYS A 42 15.59 11.13 -30.09
N SER A 43 14.39 10.97 -29.53
CA SER A 43 13.86 11.88 -28.50
C SER A 43 14.66 11.78 -27.20
N ALA A 44 14.91 10.57 -26.69
CA ALA A 44 15.69 10.35 -25.47
C ALA A 44 17.13 10.93 -25.57
N LEU A 45 17.79 10.78 -26.72
CA LEU A 45 19.10 11.40 -26.98
C LEU A 45 19.04 12.94 -27.05
N GLN A 46 17.97 13.51 -27.61
CA GLN A 46 17.76 14.96 -27.63
C GLN A 46 17.48 15.52 -26.21
N GLU A 47 16.75 14.78 -25.39
CA GLU A 47 16.44 15.12 -24.00
C GLU A 47 17.69 15.06 -23.10
N LYS A 48 18.44 13.95 -23.11
CA LYS A 48 19.75 13.86 -22.42
C LYS A 48 20.70 14.98 -22.87
N SER A 49 20.70 15.35 -24.15
CA SER A 49 21.50 16.48 -24.68
C SER A 49 21.03 17.85 -24.18
N ARG A 50 19.71 18.08 -24.05
CA ARG A 50 19.13 19.30 -23.46
C ARG A 50 19.48 19.41 -21.99
N ASN A 51 19.26 18.36 -21.20
CA ASN A 51 19.56 18.33 -19.77
C ASN A 51 21.06 18.58 -19.53
N ARG A 52 21.95 17.95 -20.31
CA ARG A 52 23.40 18.20 -20.24
C ARG A 52 23.80 19.64 -20.57
N ARG A 53 23.13 20.29 -21.53
CA ARG A 53 23.36 21.72 -21.85
C ARG A 53 22.84 22.63 -20.74
N GLN A 54 21.71 22.30 -20.13
CA GLN A 54 21.09 23.06 -19.05
C GLN A 54 21.92 22.96 -17.76
N ALA A 55 22.39 21.77 -17.39
CA ALA A 55 23.35 21.55 -16.32
C ALA A 55 24.67 22.31 -16.54
N LYS A 56 25.28 22.23 -17.74
CA LYS A 56 26.47 23.02 -18.07
C LYS A 56 26.24 24.54 -17.96
N LYS A 57 25.05 25.03 -18.33
CA LYS A 57 24.69 26.44 -18.19
C LYS A 57 24.52 26.85 -16.73
N ALA A 58 23.97 25.97 -15.89
CA ALA A 58 23.89 26.18 -14.44
C ALA A 58 25.29 26.28 -13.81
N LEU A 59 26.19 25.31 -14.07
CA LEU A 59 27.58 25.38 -13.59
C LEU A 59 28.27 26.70 -14.00
N ALA A 60 28.23 27.05 -15.28
CA ALA A 60 28.86 28.26 -15.80
C ALA A 60 28.27 29.56 -15.20
N SER A 61 27.02 29.53 -14.73
CA SER A 61 26.41 30.69 -14.04
C SER A 61 26.87 30.85 -12.59
N CYS A 62 27.23 29.76 -11.92
CA CYS A 62 27.80 29.80 -10.56
C CYS A 62 29.25 30.30 -10.56
N GLU A 63 30.06 29.89 -11.55
CA GLU A 63 31.47 30.29 -11.69
C GLU A 63 31.64 31.82 -11.82
N GLY A 64 30.68 32.51 -12.46
CA GLY A 64 30.73 33.96 -12.67
C GLY A 64 30.46 34.83 -11.43
N SER A 65 30.08 34.25 -10.30
CA SER A 65 29.59 34.99 -9.11
C SER A 65 30.57 35.00 -7.92
N ALA A 66 31.83 34.62 -8.13
CA ALA A 66 32.84 34.39 -7.08
C ALA A 66 33.39 35.68 -6.42
N ALA A 67 32.54 36.45 -5.74
CA ALA A 67 32.99 37.51 -4.84
C ALA A 67 33.44 36.90 -3.49
N HIS A 68 34.71 37.11 -3.11
CA HIS A 68 35.34 36.57 -1.89
C HIS A 68 35.41 35.02 -1.82
N GLN A 69 36.32 34.45 -2.60
CA GLN A 69 36.78 33.07 -2.40
C GLN A 69 37.71 33.01 -1.17
N ARG A 70 37.47 32.08 -0.23
CA ARG A 70 38.43 31.79 0.86
C ARG A 70 39.66 31.06 0.32
N ASN A 71 40.83 31.40 0.87
CA ASN A 71 42.08 30.70 0.56
C ASN A 71 42.30 29.44 1.42
N ASP A 72 41.54 29.29 2.51
CA ASP A 72 41.60 28.18 3.47
C ASP A 72 40.34 27.31 3.40
N LEU A 73 40.28 26.44 2.38
CA LEU A 73 39.14 25.54 2.16
C LEU A 73 39.01 24.40 3.20
N LEU A 74 40.03 24.23 4.06
CA LEU A 74 40.09 23.21 5.12
C LEU A 74 40.37 23.88 6.48
N PRO A 75 39.39 24.56 7.10
CA PRO A 75 39.54 25.09 8.46
C PRO A 75 39.72 23.93 9.46
N ASN A 76 40.50 24.17 10.51
CA ASN A 76 40.73 23.17 11.56
C ASN A 76 39.52 23.08 12.49
N LEU A 77 38.59 22.18 12.18
CA LEU A 77 37.37 21.93 12.94
C LEU A 77 37.61 20.87 14.02
N ARG A 78 36.99 21.04 15.19
CA ARG A 78 37.05 20.09 16.31
C ARG A 78 35.64 19.78 16.80
N ILE A 79 35.44 18.53 17.22
CA ILE A 79 34.22 18.09 17.89
C ILE A 79 34.42 18.28 19.40
N GLU A 80 33.53 19.04 20.02
CA GLU A 80 33.42 19.22 21.47
C GLU A 80 32.10 18.61 21.95
N TYR A 81 32.02 18.17 23.20
CA TYR A 81 30.75 17.77 23.82
C TYR A 81 30.38 18.80 24.88
N LEU A 82 29.22 19.43 24.73
CA LEU A 82 28.72 20.45 25.66
C LEU A 82 27.42 19.99 26.32
N PRO A 83 27.10 20.47 27.55
CA PRO A 83 25.76 20.33 28.12
C PRO A 83 24.71 20.90 27.17
N ILE A 84 23.58 20.21 26.98
CA ILE A 84 22.59 20.60 25.97
C ILE A 84 21.99 22.00 26.22
N ASP A 85 21.88 22.38 27.49
CA ASP A 85 21.36 23.68 27.96
C ASP A 85 22.38 24.83 27.86
N ALA A 86 23.66 24.52 27.54
CA ALA A 86 24.67 25.54 27.28
C ALA A 86 24.54 26.15 25.87
N LEU A 87 23.84 25.47 24.96
CA LEU A 87 23.59 25.94 23.60
C LEU A 87 22.45 26.97 23.59
N ARG A 88 22.56 27.96 22.71
CA ARG A 88 21.59 29.06 22.56
C ARG A 88 20.93 29.02 21.18
N PRO A 89 19.62 29.24 21.05
CA PRO A 89 18.98 29.38 19.75
C PRO A 89 19.55 30.57 18.95
N ALA A 90 19.45 30.53 17.62
CA ALA A 90 19.78 31.68 16.78
C ALA A 90 18.80 32.84 16.99
N ASP A 91 19.32 34.08 17.09
CA ASP A 91 18.53 35.32 17.29
C ASP A 91 17.39 35.50 16.25
N ARG A 92 17.56 34.96 15.04
CA ARG A 92 16.53 34.91 13.99
C ARG A 92 16.51 33.55 13.29
N ARG A 93 15.65 32.65 13.77
CA ARG A 93 15.35 31.38 13.10
C ARG A 93 14.50 31.61 11.83
N VAL A 94 15.12 31.48 10.66
CA VAL A 94 14.47 31.69 9.35
C VAL A 94 13.74 30.45 8.81
N ARG A 95 14.23 29.24 9.12
CA ARG A 95 13.58 27.96 8.79
C ARG A 95 13.03 27.33 10.07
N ARG A 96 11.72 27.09 10.11
CA ARG A 96 11.03 26.44 11.23
C ARG A 96 10.78 24.96 10.90
N SER A 97 10.91 24.09 11.88
CA SER A 97 10.50 22.70 11.76
C SER A 97 8.97 22.57 11.81
N THR A 98 8.44 21.57 11.11
CA THR A 98 7.07 21.10 11.27
C THR A 98 7.01 20.01 12.34
N ALA A 99 5.79 19.64 12.77
CA ALA A 99 5.62 18.49 13.67
C ALA A 99 6.12 17.17 13.02
N SER A 100 5.77 16.92 11.75
CA SER A 100 6.23 15.72 11.02
C SER A 100 7.77 15.68 10.88
N GLN A 101 8.42 16.80 10.52
CA GLN A 101 9.89 16.85 10.48
C GLN A 101 10.51 16.58 11.87
N SER A 102 9.89 17.08 12.93
CA SER A 102 10.38 16.87 14.29
C SER A 102 10.25 15.39 14.71
N ALA A 103 9.14 14.73 14.38
CA ALA A 103 8.93 13.31 14.64
C ALA A 103 9.91 12.42 13.84
N LYS A 104 10.15 12.72 12.56
CA LYS A 104 11.14 12.02 11.73
C LYS A 104 12.56 12.14 12.29
N VAL A 105 12.95 13.32 12.76
CA VAL A 105 14.26 13.51 13.43
C VAL A 105 14.30 12.77 14.78
N ASP A 106 13.21 12.74 15.56
CA ASP A 106 13.15 11.96 16.80
C ASP A 106 13.28 10.44 16.55
N LEU A 107 12.69 9.90 15.48
CA LEU A 107 12.84 8.50 15.07
C LEU A 107 14.28 8.20 14.63
N SER A 108 14.83 9.03 13.74
CA SER A 108 16.21 8.90 13.25
C SER A 108 17.24 8.94 14.39
N LEU A 109 17.09 9.85 15.36
CA LEU A 109 17.95 9.92 16.56
C LEU A 109 17.79 8.71 17.48
N LYS A 110 16.60 8.10 17.58
CA LYS A 110 16.41 6.86 18.36
C LYS A 110 17.06 5.65 17.70
N ARG A 111 17.02 5.55 16.36
CA ARG A 111 17.58 4.41 15.59
C ARG A 111 19.10 4.52 15.46
N PHE A 112 19.62 5.66 15.01
CA PHE A 112 21.02 5.82 14.62
C PHE A 112 21.86 6.60 15.64
N GLY A 113 21.22 7.25 16.61
CA GLY A 113 21.87 8.27 17.44
C GLY A 113 22.12 9.56 16.67
N LEU A 114 22.95 10.44 17.26
CA LEU A 114 23.31 11.72 16.67
C LEU A 114 24.67 11.60 15.95
N CYS A 115 24.62 11.31 14.65
CA CYS A 115 25.83 11.11 13.83
C CYS A 115 26.46 12.41 13.29
N VAL A 116 25.72 13.53 13.27
CA VAL A 116 26.17 14.82 12.71
C VAL A 116 26.18 15.93 13.78
N PRO A 117 27.35 16.43 14.22
CA PRO A 117 27.46 17.47 15.23
C PRO A 117 26.72 18.78 14.89
N VAL A 118 26.22 19.47 15.91
CA VAL A 118 25.56 20.78 15.79
C VAL A 118 26.61 21.88 15.57
N LEU A 119 26.40 22.75 14.58
CA LEU A 119 27.32 23.87 14.33
C LEU A 119 26.96 25.05 15.24
N ILE A 120 27.93 25.56 16.00
CA ILE A 120 27.75 26.69 16.93
C ILE A 120 28.78 27.80 16.73
N ASP A 121 28.47 29.00 17.19
CA ASP A 121 29.45 30.10 17.27
C ASP A 121 30.25 30.10 18.59
N SER A 122 31.14 31.09 18.76
CA SER A 122 31.96 31.28 19.96
C SER A 122 31.13 31.35 21.25
N ASP A 123 29.93 31.93 21.17
CA ASP A 123 29.07 32.22 22.32
C ASP A 123 28.07 31.08 22.59
N GLY A 124 28.19 29.96 21.86
CA GLY A 124 27.31 28.80 21.94
C GLY A 124 25.99 28.95 21.17
N ARG A 125 25.82 29.97 20.31
CA ARG A 125 24.61 30.08 19.47
C ARG A 125 24.64 29.08 18.34
N ILE A 126 23.53 28.37 18.14
CA ILE A 126 23.36 27.39 17.07
C ILE A 126 23.28 28.10 15.72
N VAL A 127 24.16 27.71 14.79
CA VAL A 127 24.18 28.16 13.40
C VAL A 127 23.50 27.14 12.48
N HIS A 128 23.67 25.84 12.75
CA HIS A 128 23.00 24.75 12.04
C HIS A 128 22.74 23.56 12.97
N GLY A 129 21.65 22.82 12.76
CA GLY A 129 21.27 21.66 13.59
C GLY A 129 20.18 21.91 14.64
N HIS A 130 19.43 23.02 14.55
CA HIS A 130 18.36 23.36 15.51
C HIS A 130 17.35 22.23 15.77
N VAL A 131 16.89 21.53 14.73
CA VAL A 131 15.88 20.45 14.87
C VAL A 131 16.47 19.24 15.60
N VAL A 132 17.75 18.95 15.38
CA VAL A 132 18.50 17.87 16.06
C VAL A 132 18.74 18.22 17.53
N TRP A 133 19.06 19.47 17.84
CA TRP A 133 19.14 19.94 19.23
C TRP A 133 17.77 19.92 19.95
N GLU A 134 16.70 20.35 19.28
CA GLU A 134 15.32 20.26 19.78
C GLU A 134 14.90 18.81 20.06
N ALA A 135 15.28 17.88 19.17
CA ALA A 135 15.06 16.45 19.32
C ALA A 135 15.87 15.83 20.47
N ALA A 136 17.18 16.10 20.51
CA ALA A 136 18.06 15.64 21.60
C ALA A 136 17.58 16.12 22.98
N HIS A 137 17.04 17.34 23.06
CA HIS A 137 16.46 17.89 24.29
C HIS A 137 15.15 17.18 24.67
N ARG A 138 14.25 16.90 23.71
CA ARG A 138 13.04 16.06 23.95
C ARG A 138 13.40 14.64 24.42
N LEU A 139 14.48 14.07 23.89
CA LEU A 139 14.97 12.73 24.23
C LEU A 139 15.81 12.70 25.53
N GLY A 140 16.01 13.84 26.20
CA GLY A 140 16.68 13.90 27.51
C GLY A 140 18.20 13.72 27.48
N LEU A 141 18.87 13.99 26.35
CA LEU A 141 20.33 13.90 26.26
C LEU A 141 21.01 15.00 27.10
N ALA A 142 21.87 14.60 28.04
CA ALA A 142 22.60 15.54 28.90
C ALA A 142 23.65 16.36 28.13
N THR A 143 24.31 15.76 27.15
CA THR A 143 25.35 16.41 26.32
C THR A 143 25.12 16.17 24.84
N ILE A 144 25.63 17.10 24.02
CA ILE A 144 25.49 17.07 22.56
C ILE A 144 26.84 17.39 21.89
N PRO A 145 27.24 16.66 20.83
CA PRO A 145 28.45 16.99 20.09
C PRO A 145 28.23 18.23 19.23
N VAL A 146 29.20 19.14 19.25
CA VAL A 146 29.19 20.41 18.54
C VAL A 146 30.49 20.65 17.79
N ILE A 147 30.45 21.51 16.77
CA ILE A 147 31.63 22.08 16.12
C ILE A 147 31.53 23.60 16.19
N ARG A 148 32.57 24.25 16.74
CA ARG A 148 32.68 25.72 16.78
C ARG A 148 33.22 26.27 15.47
N ILE A 149 32.48 27.19 14.86
CA ILE A 149 32.86 27.84 13.59
C ILE A 149 33.39 29.26 13.79
N GLU A 150 34.40 29.39 14.65
CA GLU A 150 35.01 30.67 15.07
C GLU A 150 35.69 31.41 13.91
N HIS A 151 36.19 30.65 12.94
CA HIS A 151 36.84 31.11 11.70
C HIS A 151 35.92 31.91 10.74
N LEU A 152 34.64 32.08 11.07
CA LEU A 152 33.65 32.86 10.30
C LEU A 152 33.17 34.07 11.10
N ASN A 153 33.00 35.20 10.42
CA ASN A 153 32.41 36.41 10.99
C ASN A 153 30.86 36.31 11.09
N GLY A 154 30.23 37.26 11.79
CA GLY A 154 28.78 37.22 12.04
C GLY A 154 27.90 37.25 10.78
N SER A 155 28.33 37.92 9.70
CA SER A 155 27.64 37.89 8.40
C SER A 155 27.80 36.54 7.69
N GLU A 156 29.00 35.99 7.70
CA GLU A 156 29.31 34.69 7.08
C GLU A 156 28.56 33.54 7.76
N ARG A 157 28.50 33.51 9.10
CA ARG A 157 27.70 32.50 9.85
C ARG A 157 26.22 32.55 9.45
N ARG A 158 25.67 33.75 9.28
CA ARG A 158 24.27 33.94 8.86
C ARG A 158 24.04 33.49 7.42
N ALA A 159 24.97 33.78 6.51
CA ALA A 159 24.93 33.30 5.14
C ALA A 159 25.04 31.77 5.08
N LEU A 160 25.97 31.16 5.83
CA LEU A 160 26.14 29.71 5.95
C LEU A 160 24.88 29.03 6.50
N SER A 161 24.25 29.60 7.53
CA SER A 161 23.00 29.06 8.09
C SER A 161 21.88 28.98 7.04
N ILE A 162 21.77 29.99 6.17
CA ILE A 162 20.82 29.98 5.04
C ILE A 162 21.27 28.96 3.98
N ALA A 163 22.56 28.94 3.62
CA ALA A 163 23.11 28.07 2.59
C ALA A 163 22.93 26.59 2.93
N LEU A 164 23.32 26.14 4.13
CA LEU A 164 23.17 24.74 4.56
C LEU A 164 21.70 24.29 4.53
N ASN A 165 20.79 25.15 4.99
CA ASN A 165 19.35 24.87 4.96
C ASN A 165 18.78 24.77 3.55
N ARG A 166 19.27 25.58 2.60
CA ARG A 166 18.78 25.58 1.21
C ARG A 166 19.43 24.51 0.35
N LEU A 167 20.73 24.26 0.50
CA LEU A 167 21.47 23.26 -0.29
C LEU A 167 20.95 21.83 -0.02
N ALA A 168 20.51 21.56 1.21
CA ALA A 168 19.81 20.32 1.58
C ALA A 168 18.42 20.15 0.93
N GLU A 169 17.90 21.15 0.22
CA GLU A 169 16.62 21.10 -0.51
C GLU A 169 16.77 21.09 -2.04
N THR A 170 18.01 21.12 -2.55
CA THR A 170 18.30 21.33 -4.00
C THR A 170 19.04 20.15 -4.64
N GLY A 171 18.94 18.96 -4.07
CA GLY A 171 19.36 17.71 -4.69
C GLY A 171 18.15 16.96 -5.25
N ASP A 172 18.34 16.28 -6.37
CA ASP A 172 17.39 15.30 -6.92
C ASP A 172 17.83 13.90 -6.45
N TRP A 173 16.86 13.01 -6.17
CA TRP A 173 17.16 11.61 -5.89
C TRP A 173 17.39 10.83 -7.19
N ASP A 174 18.33 9.88 -7.16
CA ASP A 174 18.42 8.82 -8.15
C ASP A 174 17.37 7.77 -7.76
N VAL A 175 16.22 7.76 -8.44
CA VAL A 175 15.04 6.96 -8.05
C VAL A 175 15.35 5.47 -8.12
N ASP A 176 15.94 5.02 -9.24
CA ASP A 176 16.35 3.63 -9.47
C ASP A 176 17.32 3.15 -8.38
N GLY A 177 18.31 3.99 -8.03
CA GLY A 177 19.29 3.69 -6.98
C GLY A 177 18.67 3.67 -5.58
N LEU A 178 17.80 4.64 -5.26
CA LEU A 178 17.11 4.71 -3.97
C LEU A 178 16.16 3.52 -3.75
N LYS A 179 15.52 3.05 -4.82
CA LYS A 179 14.66 1.86 -4.80
C LYS A 179 15.43 0.60 -4.40
N LEU A 180 16.57 0.35 -5.05
CA LEU A 180 17.43 -0.79 -4.75
C LEU A 180 17.92 -0.76 -3.29
N GLU A 181 18.39 0.40 -2.81
CA GLU A 181 18.79 0.57 -1.41
C GLU A 181 17.63 0.28 -0.43
N PHE A 182 16.40 0.70 -0.72
CA PHE A 182 15.25 0.36 0.12
C PHE A 182 14.90 -1.13 0.08
N GLN A 183 15.02 -1.80 -1.09
CA GLN A 183 14.81 -3.25 -1.20
C GLN A 183 15.85 -4.01 -0.37
N GLU A 184 17.14 -3.68 -0.50
CA GLU A 184 18.22 -4.32 0.26
C GLU A 184 18.08 -4.07 1.78
N LEU A 185 17.71 -2.85 2.21
CA LEU A 185 17.44 -2.56 3.62
C LEU A 185 16.24 -3.36 4.17
N ILE A 186 15.18 -3.51 3.39
CA ILE A 186 14.01 -4.32 3.76
C ILE A 186 14.38 -5.80 3.89
N GLU A 187 15.21 -6.35 3.00
CA GLU A 187 15.70 -7.73 3.09
C GLU A 187 16.61 -7.98 4.31
N LEU A 188 17.19 -6.92 4.87
CA LEU A 188 18.02 -6.94 6.08
C LEU A 188 17.23 -6.65 7.38
N ASP A 189 15.89 -6.63 7.33
CA ASP A 189 14.99 -6.27 8.44
C ASP A 189 15.27 -4.84 9.03
N GLU A 190 15.77 -3.91 8.21
CA GLU A 190 16.02 -2.53 8.64
C GLU A 190 14.78 -1.61 8.56
N ASP A 191 14.64 -0.72 9.55
CA ASP A 191 13.55 0.26 9.60
C ASP A 191 13.80 1.42 8.62
N VAL A 192 13.32 1.25 7.39
CA VAL A 192 13.39 2.26 6.32
C VAL A 192 12.65 3.57 6.67
N ILE A 193 11.75 3.60 7.65
CA ILE A 193 11.05 4.82 8.08
C ILE A 193 12.03 5.78 8.78
N ALA A 194 13.04 5.24 9.46
CA ALA A 194 14.07 6.03 10.15
C ALA A 194 14.94 6.89 9.20
N THR A 195 14.90 6.62 7.89
CA THR A 195 15.55 7.43 6.84
C THR A 195 14.89 8.81 6.66
N GLY A 196 13.64 8.98 7.08
CA GLY A 196 12.90 10.25 7.01
C GLY A 196 12.00 10.42 5.78
N PHE A 197 11.82 9.39 4.95
CA PHE A 197 10.73 9.31 3.98
C PHE A 197 9.40 8.97 4.69
N GLU A 198 8.26 9.40 4.16
CA GLU A 198 6.96 8.85 4.59
C GLU A 198 6.76 7.45 3.98
N LEU A 199 6.04 6.57 4.67
CA LEU A 199 5.76 5.20 4.17
C LEU A 199 5.09 5.16 2.81
N ALA A 200 4.14 6.07 2.55
CA ALA A 200 3.48 6.20 1.25
C ALA A 200 4.45 6.62 0.12
N GLU A 201 5.53 7.35 0.43
CA GLU A 201 6.59 7.66 -0.55
C GLU A 201 7.40 6.39 -0.87
N ILE A 202 7.81 5.63 0.15
CA ILE A 202 8.58 4.38 0.00
C ILE A 202 7.76 3.35 -0.78
N ASP A 203 6.50 3.12 -0.40
CA ASP A 203 5.60 2.19 -1.10
C ASP A 203 5.44 2.56 -2.58
N THR A 204 5.31 3.84 -2.91
CA THR A 204 5.17 4.29 -4.30
C THR A 204 6.46 4.03 -5.11
N LEU A 205 7.63 4.35 -4.55
CA LEU A 205 8.93 4.07 -5.17
C LEU A 205 9.16 2.58 -5.44
N LEU A 206 8.72 1.71 -4.52
CA LEU A 206 8.86 0.25 -4.66
C LEU A 206 7.95 -0.33 -5.76
N LEU A 207 6.77 0.26 -5.98
CA LEU A 207 5.76 -0.26 -6.93
C LEU A 207 5.87 0.30 -8.36
N ASP A 208 6.51 1.45 -8.57
CA ASP A 208 6.53 2.18 -9.86
C ASP A 208 7.19 1.44 -11.06
N ASP A 209 7.76 0.23 -10.88
CA ASP A 209 8.36 -0.57 -11.96
C ASP A 209 7.61 -1.87 -12.32
N GLU A 210 6.36 -2.09 -11.86
CA GLU A 210 5.50 -3.14 -12.45
C GLU A 210 4.97 -2.74 -13.85
N ASP A 211 5.91 -2.36 -14.73
CA ASP A 211 5.79 -2.28 -16.19
C ASP A 211 6.19 -3.63 -16.85
N ASP A 212 6.59 -4.61 -16.03
CA ASP A 212 6.56 -6.03 -16.41
C ASP A 212 5.10 -6.46 -16.55
N GLU A 213 4.79 -7.11 -17.68
CA GLU A 213 3.56 -7.88 -17.82
C GLU A 213 3.47 -8.81 -16.61
N THR A 214 2.46 -8.65 -15.74
CA THR A 214 2.28 -9.53 -14.58
C THR A 214 2.42 -10.96 -15.07
N ALA A 215 3.49 -11.63 -14.65
CA ALA A 215 3.74 -13.02 -15.01
C ALA A 215 2.52 -13.77 -14.48
N GLY A 216 1.61 -14.13 -15.41
CA GLY A 216 0.19 -14.23 -15.10
C GLY A 216 -0.03 -14.99 -13.82
N ASP A 217 -0.88 -14.46 -12.92
CA ASP A 217 -1.20 -15.10 -11.64
C ASP A 217 -2.09 -16.33 -11.94
N VAL A 218 -1.45 -17.34 -12.53
CA VAL A 218 -2.03 -18.58 -13.03
C VAL A 218 -2.39 -19.39 -11.80
N ILE A 219 -3.64 -19.21 -11.36
CA ILE A 219 -4.17 -19.96 -10.23
C ILE A 219 -4.06 -21.47 -10.56
N PRO A 220 -3.32 -22.26 -9.75
CA PRO A 220 -3.16 -23.68 -10.00
C PRO A 220 -4.50 -24.42 -9.87
N PRO A 221 -4.74 -25.48 -10.66
CA PRO A 221 -6.02 -26.18 -10.68
C PRO A 221 -6.37 -26.76 -9.31
N LEU A 222 -7.64 -26.64 -8.92
CA LEU A 222 -8.12 -27.07 -7.60
C LEU A 222 -7.80 -28.57 -7.35
N PRO A 223 -7.05 -28.93 -6.29
CA PRO A 223 -6.62 -30.31 -6.08
C PRO A 223 -7.80 -31.23 -5.72
N GLN A 224 -7.69 -32.51 -6.09
CA GLN A 224 -8.73 -33.51 -5.79
C GLN A 224 -8.85 -33.82 -4.29
N SER A 225 -7.77 -33.68 -3.54
CA SER A 225 -7.72 -33.88 -2.09
C SER A 225 -6.91 -32.76 -1.45
N SER A 226 -7.32 -32.28 -0.28
CA SER A 226 -6.55 -31.28 0.44
C SER A 226 -5.47 -31.90 1.33
N VAL A 227 -4.32 -31.24 1.40
CA VAL A 227 -3.27 -31.43 2.40
C VAL A 227 -3.72 -30.80 3.71
N SER A 228 -4.18 -29.56 3.66
CA SER A 228 -4.74 -28.79 4.78
C SER A 228 -5.93 -29.49 5.47
N ARG A 229 -6.04 -29.33 6.81
CA ARG A 229 -7.16 -29.85 7.61
C ARG A 229 -7.69 -28.82 8.61
N PRO A 230 -8.96 -28.95 9.06
CA PRO A 230 -9.55 -28.01 10.02
C PRO A 230 -8.66 -27.81 11.24
N GLY A 231 -8.40 -26.55 11.57
CA GLY A 231 -7.53 -26.14 12.67
C GLY A 231 -6.03 -26.25 12.41
N TYR A 232 -5.56 -26.66 11.23
CA TYR A 232 -4.14 -26.53 10.84
C TYR A 232 -3.80 -25.07 10.58
N ILE A 233 -2.64 -24.62 11.05
CA ILE A 233 -2.13 -23.27 10.79
C ILE A 233 -0.85 -23.36 9.97
N TRP A 234 -0.90 -22.80 8.76
CA TRP A 234 0.26 -22.64 7.91
C TRP A 234 0.92 -21.28 8.19
N VAL A 235 2.22 -21.31 8.42
CA VAL A 235 3.09 -20.13 8.47
C VAL A 235 3.72 -19.98 7.08
N LEU A 236 3.50 -18.82 6.45
CA LEU A 236 4.02 -18.49 5.14
C LEU A 236 4.87 -17.22 5.28
N GLY A 237 6.15 -17.37 5.60
CA GLY A 237 6.99 -16.23 5.99
C GLY A 237 6.42 -15.53 7.22
N HIS A 238 6.05 -14.25 7.10
CA HIS A 238 5.38 -13.50 8.18
C HIS A 238 3.85 -13.73 8.22
N HIS A 239 3.27 -14.32 7.18
CA HIS A 239 1.83 -14.54 7.04
C HIS A 239 1.38 -15.80 7.78
N ARG A 240 0.08 -15.88 8.13
CA ARG A 240 -0.54 -17.10 8.66
C ARG A 240 -1.87 -17.38 7.97
N LEU A 241 -2.16 -18.65 7.72
CA LEU A 241 -3.41 -19.15 7.17
C LEU A 241 -3.92 -20.31 8.02
N VAL A 242 -5.13 -20.21 8.57
CA VAL A 242 -5.83 -21.32 9.25
C VAL A 242 -6.92 -21.89 8.35
N GLN A 243 -7.03 -23.22 8.25
CA GLN A 243 -8.27 -23.80 7.71
C GLN A 243 -9.35 -23.77 8.81
N GLY A 244 -10.39 -22.96 8.66
CA GLY A 244 -11.41 -22.75 9.70
C GLY A 244 -12.67 -22.04 9.21
N ASP A 245 -13.67 -21.92 10.07
CA ASP A 245 -14.89 -21.15 9.82
C ASP A 245 -14.70 -19.71 10.34
N ALA A 246 -15.08 -18.70 9.55
CA ALA A 246 -15.05 -17.29 9.96
C ALA A 246 -15.99 -16.95 11.13
N ARG A 247 -16.82 -17.89 11.58
CA ARG A 247 -17.68 -17.78 12.77
C ARG A 247 -17.14 -18.54 13.98
N ASP A 248 -15.97 -19.18 13.87
CA ASP A 248 -15.31 -19.86 14.98
C ASP A 248 -14.33 -18.91 15.69
N ARG A 249 -14.61 -18.63 16.97
CA ARG A 249 -13.75 -17.79 17.82
C ARG A 249 -12.36 -18.38 18.04
N GLU A 250 -12.22 -19.71 18.10
CA GLU A 250 -10.93 -20.35 18.34
C GLU A 250 -9.97 -20.11 17.16
N ALA A 251 -10.50 -20.09 15.93
CA ALA A 251 -9.73 -19.77 14.72
C ALA A 251 -9.07 -18.38 14.81
N TYR A 252 -9.79 -17.34 15.23
CA TYR A 252 -9.23 -15.99 15.42
C TYR A 252 -8.15 -15.96 16.49
N GLN A 253 -8.41 -16.58 17.65
CA GLN A 253 -7.46 -16.58 18.78
C GLN A 253 -6.13 -17.24 18.39
N ARG A 254 -6.19 -18.40 17.71
CA ARG A 254 -4.98 -19.12 17.28
C ARG A 254 -4.28 -18.47 16.08
N LEU A 255 -5.01 -17.76 15.22
CA LEU A 255 -4.47 -17.09 14.03
C LEU A 255 -3.71 -15.81 14.40
N ILE A 256 -4.34 -14.92 15.17
CA ILE A 256 -3.80 -13.60 15.53
C ILE A 256 -2.79 -13.73 16.69
N GLY A 257 -3.16 -14.43 17.77
CA GLY A 257 -2.45 -14.41 19.05
C GLY A 257 -2.87 -13.24 19.93
N ASP A 258 -2.35 -13.19 21.17
CA ASP A 258 -2.82 -12.26 22.20
C ASP A 258 -2.25 -10.83 22.07
N ASP A 259 -1.12 -10.65 21.38
CA ASP A 259 -0.37 -9.37 21.29
C ASP A 259 -0.43 -8.68 19.91
N GLU A 260 -1.09 -9.27 18.91
CA GLU A 260 -1.22 -8.68 17.56
C GLU A 260 -2.58 -8.00 17.35
N GLY A 261 -2.59 -6.78 16.82
CA GLY A 261 -3.80 -6.05 16.46
C GLY A 261 -3.97 -5.93 14.94
N VAL A 262 -5.17 -6.18 14.44
CA VAL A 262 -5.48 -6.07 13.00
C VAL A 262 -5.75 -4.60 12.63
N GLN A 263 -4.99 -4.04 11.68
CA GLN A 263 -5.22 -2.68 11.19
C GLN A 263 -6.40 -2.61 10.20
N LEU A 264 -6.54 -3.64 9.36
CA LEU A 264 -7.58 -3.76 8.34
C LEU A 264 -8.09 -5.20 8.25
N ALA A 265 -9.39 -5.41 8.45
CA ALA A 265 -10.08 -6.59 7.96
C ALA A 265 -10.66 -6.32 6.57
N LEU A 266 -10.11 -6.93 5.52
CA LEU A 266 -10.57 -6.81 4.13
C LEU A 266 -10.85 -8.20 3.56
N THR A 267 -12.10 -8.47 3.19
CA THR A 267 -12.52 -9.84 2.83
C THR A 267 -13.63 -9.89 1.77
N ASP A 268 -13.74 -10.99 1.03
CA ASP A 268 -14.77 -11.24 0.02
C ASP A 268 -15.78 -12.27 0.54
N VAL A 269 -16.78 -11.82 1.31
CA VAL A 269 -17.79 -12.71 1.90
C VAL A 269 -18.58 -13.42 0.79
N PRO A 270 -18.95 -14.71 0.93
CA PRO A 270 -19.85 -15.36 -0.04
C PRO A 270 -21.21 -14.65 -0.10
N PHE A 271 -21.70 -14.33 -1.31
CA PHE A 271 -22.88 -13.48 -1.52
C PHE A 271 -24.24 -14.20 -1.35
N ASN A 272 -24.27 -15.47 -0.92
CA ASN A 272 -25.49 -16.29 -0.86
C ASN A 272 -26.23 -16.40 -2.21
N VAL A 273 -25.47 -16.71 -3.27
CA VAL A 273 -25.98 -16.92 -4.63
C VAL A 273 -25.36 -18.20 -5.22
N PRO A 274 -26.12 -19.07 -5.91
CA PRO A 274 -25.57 -20.29 -6.53
C PRO A 274 -24.55 -19.97 -7.62
N ILE A 275 -23.44 -20.68 -7.66
CA ILE A 275 -22.38 -20.44 -8.65
C ILE A 275 -22.85 -20.82 -10.06
N GLN A 276 -23.61 -21.92 -10.19
CA GLN A 276 -24.18 -22.34 -11.47
C GLN A 276 -25.20 -21.32 -12.01
N GLY A 277 -24.87 -20.68 -13.14
CA GLY A 277 -25.75 -19.73 -13.84
C GLY A 277 -25.68 -18.27 -13.37
N HIS A 278 -24.90 -17.97 -12.32
CA HIS A 278 -24.64 -16.61 -11.87
C HIS A 278 -23.18 -16.18 -12.01
N CYS A 279 -22.23 -17.07 -11.68
CA CYS A 279 -20.79 -16.77 -11.73
C CYS A 279 -20.13 -17.22 -13.04
N THR A 280 -20.48 -18.41 -13.56
CA THR A 280 -19.95 -18.90 -14.85
C THR A 280 -21.04 -19.55 -15.71
N GLY A 281 -20.78 -19.65 -17.03
CA GLY A 281 -21.68 -20.27 -18.00
C GLY A 281 -21.08 -21.46 -18.77
N GLN A 282 -19.86 -21.89 -18.45
CA GLN A 282 -19.13 -22.92 -19.22
C GLN A 282 -18.29 -23.90 -18.38
N ALA A 283 -18.24 -23.76 -17.05
CA ALA A 283 -17.44 -24.62 -16.18
C ALA A 283 -18.25 -25.09 -14.95
N HIS A 284 -18.15 -26.37 -14.62
CA HIS A 284 -18.76 -26.96 -13.43
C HIS A 284 -17.86 -26.72 -12.20
N HIS A 285 -17.96 -25.52 -11.62
CA HIS A 285 -17.36 -25.25 -10.32
C HIS A 285 -18.13 -25.98 -9.22
N ARG A 286 -17.42 -26.34 -8.15
CA ARG A 286 -18.06 -26.76 -6.90
C ARG A 286 -18.66 -25.54 -6.22
N GLU A 287 -19.84 -25.69 -5.65
CA GLU A 287 -20.44 -24.66 -4.79
C GLU A 287 -19.55 -24.37 -3.56
N PHE A 288 -19.72 -23.18 -2.96
CA PHE A 288 -19.05 -22.83 -1.70
C PHE A 288 -19.50 -23.76 -0.56
N GLN A 289 -18.69 -23.89 0.51
CA GLN A 289 -19.05 -24.70 1.68
C GLN A 289 -20.29 -24.18 2.42
N VAL A 290 -20.56 -22.88 2.31
CA VAL A 290 -21.70 -22.17 2.92
C VAL A 290 -22.01 -20.91 2.10
N ALA A 291 -23.25 -20.42 2.17
CA ALA A 291 -23.73 -19.20 1.52
C ALA A 291 -23.54 -19.22 -0.03
N HIS A 292 -24.05 -20.29 -0.63
CA HIS A 292 -24.21 -20.49 -2.08
C HIS A 292 -25.69 -20.44 -2.52
N GLY A 293 -26.55 -19.74 -1.76
CA GLY A 293 -27.97 -19.56 -2.06
C GLY A 293 -28.91 -20.49 -1.30
N GLU A 294 -28.39 -21.25 -0.34
CA GLU A 294 -29.14 -22.13 0.55
C GLU A 294 -29.73 -21.42 1.77
N LEU A 295 -29.15 -20.29 2.20
CA LEU A 295 -29.57 -19.56 3.40
C LEU A 295 -30.76 -18.63 3.12
N SER A 296 -31.69 -18.52 4.07
CA SER A 296 -32.69 -17.46 4.10
C SER A 296 -32.04 -16.08 4.26
N ARG A 297 -32.79 -15.00 4.04
CA ARG A 297 -32.26 -13.63 4.23
C ARG A 297 -31.96 -13.34 5.71
N GLU A 298 -32.71 -13.95 6.63
CA GLU A 298 -32.52 -13.88 8.07
C GLU A 298 -31.32 -14.73 8.52
N GLU A 299 -31.16 -15.94 7.96
CA GLU A 299 -29.99 -16.80 8.20
C GLU A 299 -28.71 -16.15 7.66
N PHE A 300 -28.78 -15.46 6.52
CA PHE A 300 -27.65 -14.72 5.96
C PHE A 300 -27.35 -13.40 6.71
N ASP A 301 -28.35 -12.71 7.29
CA ASP A 301 -28.10 -11.59 8.22
C ASP A 301 -27.36 -12.08 9.47
N ALA A 302 -27.80 -13.19 10.06
CA ALA A 302 -27.14 -13.82 11.21
C ALA A 302 -25.71 -14.26 10.87
N PHE A 303 -25.50 -14.95 9.74
CA PHE A 303 -24.18 -15.33 9.23
C PHE A 303 -23.24 -14.12 9.13
N ASN A 304 -23.72 -13.01 8.55
CA ASN A 304 -22.91 -11.81 8.41
C ASN A 304 -22.58 -11.13 9.74
N ARG A 305 -23.55 -11.08 10.65
CA ARG A 305 -23.35 -10.56 12.01
C ARG A 305 -22.31 -11.36 12.79
N ASP A 306 -22.36 -12.69 12.72
CA ASP A 306 -21.47 -13.57 13.48
C ASP A 306 -20.00 -13.37 13.10
N TRP A 307 -19.67 -13.42 11.80
CA TRP A 307 -18.28 -13.22 11.36
C TRP A 307 -17.84 -11.77 11.53
N MET A 308 -18.70 -10.78 11.28
CA MET A 308 -18.37 -9.36 11.50
C MET A 308 -18.10 -9.06 12.98
N GLN A 309 -18.80 -9.73 13.91
CA GLN A 309 -18.55 -9.60 15.34
C GLN A 309 -17.16 -10.13 15.73
N LEU A 310 -16.73 -11.27 15.17
CA LEU A 310 -15.41 -11.84 15.47
C LEU A 310 -14.29 -11.05 14.79
N ALA A 311 -14.44 -10.71 13.51
CA ALA A 311 -13.48 -9.88 12.77
C ALA A 311 -13.31 -8.49 13.42
N SER A 312 -14.40 -7.80 13.76
CA SER A 312 -14.31 -6.51 14.46
C SER A 312 -13.72 -6.64 15.86
N SER A 313 -13.80 -7.78 16.54
CA SER A 313 -13.18 -7.95 17.85
C SER A 313 -11.65 -7.81 17.84
N VAL A 314 -10.98 -8.31 16.78
CA VAL A 314 -9.50 -8.28 16.64
C VAL A 314 -8.94 -7.04 15.93
N VAL A 315 -9.80 -6.23 15.31
CA VAL A 315 -9.40 -4.94 14.72
C VAL A 315 -9.01 -3.93 15.81
N VAL A 316 -7.99 -3.10 15.58
CA VAL A 316 -7.53 -2.07 16.53
C VAL A 316 -8.49 -0.87 16.63
N ASP A 317 -8.36 -0.04 17.67
CA ASP A 317 -9.04 1.27 17.70
C ASP A 317 -8.50 2.15 16.56
N GLY A 318 -9.40 2.74 15.75
CA GLY A 318 -9.06 3.42 14.50
C GLY A 318 -8.81 2.47 13.31
N GLY A 319 -8.77 1.15 13.54
CA GLY A 319 -8.70 0.13 12.51
C GLY A 319 -10.00 -0.01 11.71
N LEU A 320 -9.89 -0.58 10.52
CA LEU A 320 -10.98 -0.64 9.55
C LEU A 320 -11.47 -2.08 9.30
N LEU A 321 -12.76 -2.21 9.00
CA LEU A 321 -13.40 -3.46 8.53
C LEU A 321 -14.16 -3.15 7.23
N ALA A 322 -13.90 -3.94 6.20
CA ALA A 322 -14.52 -3.80 4.89
C ALA A 322 -14.75 -5.16 4.24
N THR A 323 -15.88 -5.33 3.56
CA THR A 323 -16.13 -6.55 2.78
C THR A 323 -16.81 -6.28 1.45
N PHE A 324 -16.39 -7.00 0.42
CA PHE A 324 -17.05 -6.97 -0.88
C PHE A 324 -18.42 -7.66 -0.79
N ILE A 325 -19.43 -7.06 -1.40
CA ILE A 325 -20.80 -7.59 -1.46
C ILE A 325 -21.48 -7.09 -2.73
N ASP A 326 -22.51 -7.79 -3.20
CA ASP A 326 -23.35 -7.27 -4.27
C ASP A 326 -24.49 -6.35 -3.75
N TRP A 327 -25.17 -5.68 -4.68
CA TRP A 327 -26.23 -4.72 -4.37
C TRP A 327 -27.48 -5.32 -3.69
N ARG A 328 -27.64 -6.65 -3.67
CA ARG A 328 -28.84 -7.35 -3.13
C ARG A 328 -28.75 -7.59 -1.63
N SER A 329 -27.54 -7.53 -1.07
CA SER A 329 -27.26 -7.86 0.34
C SER A 329 -26.37 -6.82 1.04
N VAL A 330 -26.00 -5.74 0.34
CA VAL A 330 -25.27 -4.60 0.91
C VAL A 330 -25.97 -4.00 2.13
N GLU A 331 -27.30 -4.05 2.18
CA GLU A 331 -28.09 -3.56 3.31
C GLU A 331 -27.94 -4.42 4.56
N LEU A 332 -27.62 -5.71 4.43
CA LEU A 332 -27.35 -6.61 5.55
C LEU A 332 -26.00 -6.25 6.19
N ILE A 333 -24.95 -6.08 5.37
CA ILE A 333 -23.62 -5.61 5.81
C ILE A 333 -23.73 -4.24 6.49
N LEU A 334 -24.48 -3.30 5.91
CA LEU A 334 -24.75 -1.99 6.51
C LEU A 334 -25.58 -2.06 7.79
N SER A 335 -26.42 -3.09 7.99
CA SER A 335 -27.13 -3.29 9.25
C SER A 335 -26.22 -3.88 10.32
N ALA A 336 -25.52 -4.97 10.00
CA ALA A 336 -24.57 -5.61 10.90
C ALA A 336 -23.48 -4.63 11.39
N GLY A 337 -22.92 -3.78 10.52
CA GLY A 337 -21.95 -2.77 10.91
C GLY A 337 -22.50 -1.71 11.90
N ARG A 338 -23.76 -1.29 11.74
CA ARG A 338 -24.42 -0.36 12.69
C ARG A 338 -24.71 -1.03 14.02
N ASP A 339 -25.17 -2.28 14.01
CA ASP A 339 -25.51 -3.02 15.22
C ASP A 339 -24.27 -3.45 16.04
N LEU A 340 -23.08 -3.35 15.44
CA LEU A 340 -21.77 -3.54 16.08
C LEU A 340 -21.09 -2.21 16.47
N ASP A 341 -21.82 -1.09 16.45
CA ASP A 341 -21.35 0.26 16.76
C ASP A 341 -20.09 0.68 15.93
N LEU A 342 -20.01 0.27 14.67
CA LEU A 342 -18.92 0.65 13.76
C LEU A 342 -19.27 1.91 12.94
N ASP A 343 -18.35 2.87 12.89
CA ASP A 343 -18.49 4.12 12.14
C ASP A 343 -18.42 3.85 10.63
N LEU A 344 -19.52 3.94 9.89
CA LEU A 344 -19.51 3.85 8.42
C LEU A 344 -18.76 5.06 7.82
N LEU A 345 -17.58 4.81 7.23
CA LEU A 345 -16.77 5.84 6.57
C LEU A 345 -17.21 6.08 5.13
N ASN A 346 -17.47 5.00 4.37
CA ASN A 346 -17.86 5.08 2.97
C ASN A 346 -18.53 3.79 2.49
N VAL A 347 -19.15 3.84 1.31
CA VAL A 347 -19.47 2.66 0.51
C VAL A 347 -18.73 2.83 -0.81
N ILE A 348 -17.67 2.04 -0.98
CA ILE A 348 -16.86 2.02 -2.19
C ILE A 348 -17.59 1.20 -3.25
N VAL A 349 -17.53 1.63 -4.51
CA VAL A 349 -18.13 0.94 -5.66
C VAL A 349 -17.01 0.48 -6.58
N TRP A 350 -16.81 -0.84 -6.67
CA TRP A 350 -15.96 -1.41 -7.72
C TRP A 350 -16.75 -1.44 -9.03
N SER A 351 -16.47 -0.49 -9.91
CA SER A 351 -16.91 -0.45 -11.30
C SER A 351 -16.07 -1.41 -12.15
N LYS A 352 -16.72 -2.43 -12.71
CA LYS A 352 -16.12 -3.45 -13.56
C LYS A 352 -16.12 -3.01 -15.01
N SER A 353 -15.00 -3.20 -15.71
CA SER A 353 -14.87 -2.87 -17.15
C SER A 353 -15.90 -3.58 -18.05
N ASN A 354 -16.48 -4.70 -17.58
CA ASN A 354 -17.51 -5.47 -18.27
C ASN A 354 -18.62 -5.86 -17.30
N ALA A 355 -19.87 -5.78 -17.77
CA ALA A 355 -21.03 -6.25 -17.01
C ALA A 355 -21.12 -7.78 -17.00
N GLY A 356 -21.55 -8.38 -15.88
CA GLY A 356 -21.76 -9.81 -15.70
C GLY A 356 -22.91 -10.39 -16.55
N GLN A 357 -23.33 -11.61 -16.24
CA GLN A 357 -24.43 -12.27 -16.96
C GLN A 357 -25.80 -11.61 -16.70
N GLY A 358 -26.76 -11.82 -17.60
CA GLY A 358 -28.11 -11.24 -17.56
C GLY A 358 -28.55 -10.59 -18.88
N SER A 359 -29.84 -10.25 -18.99
CA SER A 359 -30.46 -9.75 -20.22
C SER A 359 -31.00 -8.32 -20.16
N LEU A 360 -31.44 -7.84 -18.98
CA LEU A 360 -32.06 -6.51 -18.81
C LEU A 360 -31.03 -5.47 -18.34
N TRP A 361 -30.71 -5.48 -17.05
CA TRP A 361 -29.70 -4.60 -16.44
C TRP A 361 -28.60 -5.47 -15.83
N ARG A 362 -27.58 -5.77 -16.64
CA ARG A 362 -26.44 -6.59 -16.24
C ARG A 362 -25.61 -5.83 -15.20
N SER A 363 -25.32 -6.45 -14.05
CA SER A 363 -24.50 -5.78 -13.03
C SER A 363 -23.07 -5.55 -13.56
N ALA A 364 -22.63 -4.30 -13.52
CA ALA A 364 -21.26 -3.89 -13.81
C ALA A 364 -20.53 -3.41 -12.56
N HIS A 365 -21.01 -3.74 -11.36
CA HIS A 365 -20.36 -3.34 -10.12
C HIS A 365 -20.52 -4.36 -8.99
N GLU A 366 -19.64 -4.22 -8.00
CA GLU A 366 -19.78 -4.71 -6.63
C GLU A 366 -19.59 -3.52 -5.67
N MET A 367 -20.00 -3.69 -4.42
CA MET A 367 -19.90 -2.68 -3.37
C MET A 367 -18.97 -3.16 -2.26
N LEU A 368 -18.35 -2.22 -1.55
CA LEU A 368 -17.44 -2.44 -0.45
C LEU A 368 -17.76 -1.41 0.64
N PRO A 369 -18.71 -1.68 1.56
CA PRO A 369 -18.90 -0.88 2.76
C PRO A 369 -17.62 -0.89 3.61
N VAL A 370 -17.19 0.29 4.06
CA VAL A 370 -15.98 0.46 4.88
C VAL A 370 -16.37 1.10 6.21
N PHE A 371 -16.09 0.39 7.30
CA PHE A 371 -16.36 0.84 8.66
C PHE A 371 -15.06 1.03 9.45
N LYS A 372 -15.08 1.97 10.41
CA LYS A 372 -14.01 2.19 11.39
C LYS A 372 -14.46 1.70 12.76
N LYS A 373 -13.57 0.99 13.46
CA LYS A 373 -13.77 0.60 14.86
C LYS A 373 -13.33 1.73 15.79
N GLY A 374 -14.11 2.00 16.83
CA GLY A 374 -13.72 2.83 17.96
C GLY A 374 -13.55 4.31 17.62
N SER A 375 -12.80 5.03 18.47
CA SER A 375 -12.72 6.50 18.48
C SER A 375 -11.45 7.08 17.86
N ALA A 376 -10.38 6.30 17.72
CA ALA A 376 -9.12 6.79 17.17
C ALA A 376 -9.24 7.12 15.68
N SER A 377 -8.29 7.92 15.19
CA SER A 377 -8.18 8.23 13.75
C SER A 377 -7.76 6.99 12.97
N HIS A 378 -8.33 6.81 11.78
CA HIS A 378 -7.86 5.82 10.82
C HIS A 378 -6.62 6.30 10.08
N LYS A 379 -5.79 5.37 9.59
CA LYS A 379 -4.71 5.66 8.65
C LYS A 379 -5.28 6.08 7.29
N ASN A 380 -4.64 7.04 6.63
CA ASN A 380 -5.09 7.60 5.36
C ASN A 380 -3.88 8.00 4.52
N ASN A 381 -3.38 7.06 3.73
CA ASN A 381 -2.19 7.24 2.89
C ASN A 381 -2.54 7.83 1.52
N VAL A 382 -3.82 8.08 1.25
CA VAL A 382 -4.26 8.85 0.08
C VAL A 382 -3.86 10.31 0.21
N GLU A 383 -4.06 10.96 1.36
CA GLU A 383 -3.72 12.38 1.62
C GLU A 383 -4.01 13.36 0.46
N LEU A 384 -5.08 13.12 -0.33
CA LEU A 384 -5.44 13.85 -1.56
C LEU A 384 -4.33 13.90 -2.63
N GLY A 385 -3.54 12.85 -2.79
CA GLY A 385 -2.47 12.75 -3.79
C GLY A 385 -1.15 13.39 -3.36
N ARG A 386 -1.00 13.81 -2.09
CA ARG A 386 0.20 14.48 -1.57
C ARG A 386 1.50 13.70 -1.79
N TRP A 387 1.42 12.38 -1.75
CA TRP A 387 2.53 11.44 -1.96
C TRP A 387 2.29 10.53 -3.18
N GLY A 388 1.59 11.03 -4.20
CA GLY A 388 1.29 10.30 -5.44
C GLY A 388 -0.02 9.52 -5.43
N ARG A 389 -0.43 8.92 -4.30
CA ARG A 389 -1.67 8.12 -4.22
C ARG A 389 -2.94 8.99 -4.28
N TYR A 390 -3.67 8.99 -5.40
CA TYR A 390 -4.94 9.70 -5.54
C TYR A 390 -6.10 8.72 -5.78
N ARG A 391 -7.13 8.78 -4.92
CA ARG A 391 -8.21 7.78 -4.87
C ARG A 391 -9.58 8.42 -4.71
N SER A 392 -10.61 7.71 -5.19
CA SER A 392 -12.02 8.04 -4.98
C SER A 392 -12.77 6.81 -4.49
N ASN A 393 -14.01 6.97 -4.04
CA ASN A 393 -14.86 5.83 -3.66
C ASN A 393 -15.45 5.07 -4.86
N VAL A 394 -15.09 5.42 -6.11
CA VAL A 394 -15.38 4.62 -7.30
C VAL A 394 -14.06 4.06 -7.82
N TRP A 395 -13.92 2.74 -7.74
CA TRP A 395 -12.74 1.99 -8.15
C TRP A 395 -13.00 1.36 -9.52
N THR A 396 -12.11 1.56 -10.50
CA THR A 396 -12.30 1.03 -11.86
C THR A 396 -11.22 -0.01 -12.17
N TYR A 397 -11.59 -1.29 -12.09
CA TYR A 397 -10.70 -2.43 -12.36
C TYR A 397 -11.42 -3.48 -13.21
N PRO A 398 -10.70 -4.28 -14.02
CA PRO A 398 -11.31 -5.33 -14.81
C PRO A 398 -12.04 -6.35 -13.94
N GLY A 399 -13.33 -6.55 -14.19
CA GLY A 399 -14.07 -7.69 -13.63
C GLY A 399 -13.56 -9.00 -14.25
N ALA A 400 -13.62 -10.10 -13.50
CA ALA A 400 -13.05 -11.40 -13.87
C ALA A 400 -13.43 -11.97 -15.26
N SER A 401 -14.52 -11.50 -15.89
CA SER A 401 -14.86 -11.89 -17.27
C SER A 401 -14.01 -11.19 -18.36
N SER A 402 -13.17 -10.22 -17.99
CA SER A 402 -12.43 -9.36 -18.93
C SER A 402 -11.26 -10.10 -19.58
N MET A 403 -11.09 -9.91 -20.88
CA MET A 403 -10.02 -10.55 -21.65
C MET A 403 -8.65 -10.01 -21.20
N GLY A 404 -7.71 -10.90 -20.86
CA GLY A 404 -6.39 -10.50 -20.35
C GLY A 404 -6.41 -9.89 -18.94
N SER A 405 -7.25 -10.41 -18.04
CA SER A 405 -7.16 -10.08 -16.60
C SER A 405 -6.83 -11.34 -15.81
N ASP A 406 -5.96 -11.27 -14.80
CA ASP A 406 -5.53 -12.43 -14.02
C ASP A 406 -6.71 -13.16 -13.37
N ALA A 407 -7.70 -12.37 -12.91
CA ALA A 407 -8.97 -12.87 -12.40
C ALA A 407 -9.75 -13.76 -13.40
N ARG A 408 -9.49 -13.65 -14.71
CA ARG A 408 -10.10 -14.51 -15.74
C ARG A 408 -9.41 -15.87 -15.87
N GLU A 409 -8.11 -15.94 -15.66
CA GLU A 409 -7.40 -17.23 -15.63
C GLU A 409 -7.79 -17.98 -14.36
N GLY A 410 -7.85 -17.24 -13.25
CA GLY A 410 -8.37 -17.68 -11.97
C GLY A 410 -9.83 -18.14 -11.96
N LEU A 411 -10.69 -17.65 -12.87
CA LEU A 411 -12.09 -18.13 -13.02
C LEU A 411 -12.18 -19.61 -13.36
N SER A 412 -11.12 -20.26 -13.82
CA SER A 412 -11.11 -21.71 -14.05
C SER A 412 -10.99 -22.53 -12.75
N VAL A 413 -10.61 -21.89 -11.64
CA VAL A 413 -10.32 -22.52 -10.34
C VAL A 413 -11.23 -21.99 -9.23
N HIS A 414 -11.36 -20.67 -9.10
CA HIS A 414 -12.20 -20.01 -8.09
C HIS A 414 -13.26 -19.12 -8.78
N PRO A 415 -14.54 -19.24 -8.43
CA PRO A 415 -15.63 -18.58 -9.17
C PRO A 415 -15.69 -17.05 -8.98
N THR A 416 -15.03 -16.51 -7.95
CA THR A 416 -14.96 -15.07 -7.64
C THR A 416 -13.52 -14.66 -7.31
N VAL A 417 -12.69 -14.39 -8.33
CA VAL A 417 -11.34 -13.84 -8.11
C VAL A 417 -11.39 -12.31 -8.17
N LYS A 418 -10.94 -11.66 -7.10
CA LYS A 418 -10.70 -10.21 -7.08
C LYS A 418 -9.34 -9.91 -7.73
N PRO A 419 -9.22 -8.87 -8.60
CA PRO A 419 -7.95 -8.45 -9.17
C PRO A 419 -6.93 -8.07 -8.08
N ARG A 420 -5.72 -8.63 -8.14
CA ARG A 420 -4.66 -8.41 -7.13
C ARG A 420 -4.32 -6.93 -6.95
N ALA A 421 -4.07 -6.20 -8.05
CA ALA A 421 -3.81 -4.76 -8.05
C ALA A 421 -4.87 -3.91 -7.33
N MET A 422 -6.16 -4.32 -7.38
CA MET A 422 -7.22 -3.63 -6.65
C MET A 422 -7.11 -3.84 -5.13
N LEU A 423 -6.70 -5.03 -4.71
CA LEU A 423 -6.47 -5.33 -3.30
C LEU A 423 -5.20 -4.64 -2.82
N GLU A 424 -4.11 -4.67 -3.58
CA GLU A 424 -2.86 -3.96 -3.25
C GLU A 424 -3.10 -2.47 -3.02
N ASP A 425 -3.75 -1.78 -3.96
CA ASP A 425 -4.16 -0.38 -3.76
C ASP A 425 -5.03 -0.21 -2.50
N ALA A 426 -5.99 -1.10 -2.26
CA ALA A 426 -6.85 -1.05 -1.08
C ALA A 426 -6.07 -1.24 0.24
N LEU A 427 -5.00 -2.04 0.26
CA LEU A 427 -4.11 -2.15 1.42
C LEU A 427 -3.30 -0.85 1.58
N LEU A 428 -2.68 -0.38 0.49
CA LEU A 428 -1.78 0.78 0.48
C LEU A 428 -2.49 2.09 0.87
N ASP A 429 -3.78 2.23 0.56
CA ASP A 429 -4.59 3.42 0.85
C ASP A 429 -4.77 3.70 2.36
N ILE A 430 -4.78 2.65 3.20
CA ILE A 430 -5.26 2.68 4.59
C ILE A 430 -4.45 1.79 5.57
N THR A 431 -3.33 1.22 5.14
CA THR A 431 -2.36 0.49 5.98
C THR A 431 -0.95 0.92 5.62
N ASP A 432 -0.02 0.66 6.52
CA ASP A 432 1.42 0.87 6.40
C ASP A 432 2.15 -0.48 6.24
N ARG A 433 3.42 -0.42 5.82
CA ARG A 433 4.27 -1.62 5.75
C ARG A 433 4.42 -2.26 7.14
N GLY A 434 4.29 -3.58 7.21
CA GLY A 434 4.28 -4.34 8.46
C GLY A 434 2.93 -4.39 9.21
N ASP A 435 1.92 -3.61 8.81
CA ASP A 435 0.58 -3.71 9.42
C ASP A 435 -0.05 -5.08 9.16
N VAL A 436 -0.85 -5.54 10.12
CA VAL A 436 -1.62 -6.79 10.01
C VAL A 436 -2.95 -6.56 9.27
N VAL A 437 -3.14 -7.33 8.21
CA VAL A 437 -4.36 -7.41 7.39
C VAL A 437 -5.03 -8.76 7.58
N LEU A 438 -6.32 -8.76 7.89
CA LEU A 438 -7.15 -9.95 8.09
C LEU A 438 -8.04 -10.20 6.86
N ASP A 439 -8.03 -11.43 6.35
CA ASP A 439 -9.04 -11.93 5.41
C ASP A 439 -9.77 -13.14 6.02
N CYS A 440 -11.10 -13.05 6.14
CA CYS A 440 -11.92 -14.10 6.75
C CYS A 440 -12.40 -15.16 5.74
N PHE A 441 -12.26 -14.89 4.45
CA PHE A 441 -12.76 -15.68 3.33
C PHE A 441 -11.72 -15.64 2.20
N LEU A 442 -10.50 -16.12 2.49
CA LEU A 442 -9.33 -15.95 1.62
C LEU A 442 -9.53 -16.53 0.21
N GLY A 443 -10.33 -17.60 0.08
CA GLY A 443 -10.51 -18.33 -1.16
C GLY A 443 -9.18 -18.73 -1.75
N SER A 444 -8.98 -18.41 -3.03
CA SER A 444 -7.75 -18.75 -3.76
C SER A 444 -6.47 -18.02 -3.29
N GLY A 445 -6.53 -17.02 -2.40
CA GLY A 445 -5.32 -16.37 -1.86
C GLY A 445 -5.00 -14.95 -2.35
N SER A 446 -5.87 -14.26 -3.08
CA SER A 446 -5.52 -12.95 -3.68
C SER A 446 -5.11 -11.88 -2.65
N THR A 447 -5.74 -11.84 -1.47
CA THR A 447 -5.38 -10.90 -0.39
C THR A 447 -4.03 -11.25 0.26
N LEU A 448 -3.68 -12.54 0.34
CA LEU A 448 -2.38 -13.00 0.83
C LEU A 448 -1.24 -12.54 -0.11
N LEU A 449 -1.42 -12.69 -1.43
CA LEU A 449 -0.43 -12.25 -2.41
C LEU A 449 -0.29 -10.72 -2.43
N ALA A 450 -1.41 -9.99 -2.39
CA ALA A 450 -1.42 -8.54 -2.31
C ALA A 450 -0.71 -8.03 -1.04
N ALA A 451 -0.92 -8.69 0.10
CA ALA A 451 -0.24 -8.35 1.35
C ALA A 451 1.28 -8.58 1.26
N GLU A 452 1.72 -9.73 0.76
CA GLU A 452 3.16 -10.03 0.58
C GLU A 452 3.83 -9.00 -0.34
N ALA A 453 3.25 -8.75 -1.52
CA ALA A 453 3.79 -7.80 -2.49
C ALA A 453 3.91 -6.36 -1.93
N THR A 454 2.95 -5.96 -1.10
CA THR A 454 2.96 -4.65 -0.43
C THR A 454 3.68 -4.66 0.92
N GLY A 455 4.28 -5.78 1.35
CA GLY A 455 4.94 -5.90 2.64
C GLY A 455 4.04 -5.71 3.87
N ARG A 456 2.74 -6.02 3.74
CA ARG A 456 1.76 -6.12 4.84
C ARG A 456 1.68 -7.57 5.31
N ILE A 457 1.31 -7.77 6.57
CA ILE A 457 1.26 -9.10 7.19
C ILE A 457 -0.16 -9.66 7.07
N CYS A 458 -0.34 -10.75 6.32
CA CYS A 458 -1.65 -11.39 6.18
C CYS A 458 -1.93 -12.37 7.34
N ARG A 459 -3.15 -12.32 7.85
CA ARG A 459 -3.77 -13.31 8.73
C ARG A 459 -5.04 -13.78 8.04
N ALA A 460 -5.12 -15.04 7.66
CA ALA A 460 -6.19 -15.54 6.81
C ALA A 460 -6.95 -16.73 7.39
N ILE A 461 -8.26 -16.77 7.14
CA ILE A 461 -9.15 -17.90 7.38
C ILE A 461 -9.69 -18.37 6.03
N GLU A 462 -9.72 -19.69 5.81
CA GLU A 462 -10.42 -20.32 4.69
C GLU A 462 -11.05 -21.64 5.15
N ILE A 463 -12.32 -21.87 4.82
CA ILE A 463 -13.06 -23.06 5.28
C ILE A 463 -12.76 -24.31 4.45
N ASP A 464 -12.42 -24.13 3.18
CA ASP A 464 -12.10 -25.19 2.22
C ASP A 464 -10.59 -25.45 2.16
N GLY A 465 -10.14 -26.56 2.75
CA GLY A 465 -8.74 -26.96 2.72
C GLY A 465 -8.13 -27.05 1.30
N ARG A 466 -8.93 -27.23 0.24
CA ARG A 466 -8.40 -27.21 -1.15
C ARG A 466 -8.03 -25.80 -1.60
N TYR A 467 -8.79 -24.78 -1.21
CA TYR A 467 -8.44 -23.39 -1.47
C TYR A 467 -7.30 -22.91 -0.59
N CYS A 468 -7.18 -23.42 0.65
CA CYS A 468 -5.96 -23.24 1.45
C CYS A 468 -4.71 -23.70 0.70
N ASP A 469 -4.74 -24.91 0.13
CA ASP A 469 -3.58 -25.46 -0.59
C ASP A 469 -3.27 -24.67 -1.89
N VAL A 470 -4.28 -24.16 -2.60
CA VAL A 470 -4.10 -23.26 -3.77
C VAL A 470 -3.47 -21.93 -3.36
N ALA A 471 -3.91 -21.33 -2.25
CA ALA A 471 -3.33 -20.09 -1.74
C ALA A 471 -1.87 -20.26 -1.29
N ILE A 472 -1.56 -21.39 -0.64
CA ILE A 472 -0.20 -21.79 -0.28
C ILE A 472 0.65 -21.95 -1.54
N GLU A 473 0.17 -22.71 -2.54
CA GLU A 473 0.93 -22.95 -3.77
C GLU A 473 1.26 -21.64 -4.51
N ARG A 474 0.30 -20.73 -4.69
CA ARG A 474 0.55 -19.41 -5.32
C ARG A 474 1.58 -18.59 -4.55
N TRP A 475 1.50 -18.56 -3.22
CA TRP A 475 2.47 -17.83 -2.40
C TRP A 475 3.89 -18.42 -2.48
N GLN A 476 4.01 -19.76 -2.48
CA GLN A 476 5.30 -20.44 -2.64
C GLN A 476 5.89 -20.21 -4.05
N GLN A 477 5.05 -20.20 -5.09
CA GLN A 477 5.47 -19.88 -6.47
C GLN A 477 5.95 -18.42 -6.59
N MET A 478 5.25 -17.47 -5.96
CA MET A 478 5.59 -16.04 -6.01
C MET A 478 6.86 -15.70 -5.22
N THR A 479 7.09 -16.35 -4.06
CA THR A 479 8.19 -15.99 -3.15
C THR A 479 9.39 -16.94 -3.20
N GLY A 480 9.24 -18.14 -3.79
CA GLY A 480 10.24 -19.20 -3.75
C GLY A 480 10.46 -19.82 -2.36
N ARG A 481 9.68 -19.44 -1.34
CA ARG A 481 9.76 -19.94 0.04
C ARG A 481 8.79 -21.12 0.24
N GLU A 482 9.02 -21.91 1.29
CA GLU A 482 8.14 -23.02 1.67
C GLU A 482 7.19 -22.60 2.81
N ALA A 483 5.93 -23.05 2.75
CA ALA A 483 4.97 -22.91 3.84
C ALA A 483 5.15 -24.02 4.87
N ILE A 484 5.13 -23.66 6.16
CA ILE A 484 5.43 -24.54 7.29
C ILE A 484 4.17 -24.77 8.13
N LEU A 485 3.86 -26.02 8.48
CA LEU A 485 2.77 -26.35 9.39
C LEU A 485 3.17 -26.02 10.83
N ALA A 486 2.50 -25.07 11.48
CA ALA A 486 2.87 -24.54 12.79
C ALA A 486 2.94 -25.62 13.88
N GLU A 487 2.07 -26.63 13.81
CA GLU A 487 1.97 -27.69 14.80
C GLU A 487 3.09 -28.73 14.73
N THR A 488 3.76 -28.90 13.58
CA THR A 488 4.75 -29.98 13.35
C THR A 488 6.11 -29.50 12.85
N GLY A 489 6.19 -28.30 12.27
CA GLY A 489 7.38 -27.81 11.56
C GLY A 489 7.59 -28.42 10.18
N GLU A 490 6.68 -29.27 9.70
CA GLU A 490 6.75 -29.88 8.37
C GLU A 490 6.45 -28.87 7.26
N THR A 491 7.14 -28.97 6.12
CA THR A 491 6.77 -28.18 4.93
C THR A 491 5.47 -28.68 4.31
N HIS A 492 4.77 -27.86 3.53
CA HIS A 492 3.55 -28.28 2.81
C HIS A 492 3.77 -29.53 1.95
N ALA A 493 4.92 -29.61 1.28
CA ALA A 493 5.34 -30.78 0.51
C ALA A 493 5.59 -32.03 1.38
N GLU A 494 6.13 -31.87 2.59
CA GLU A 494 6.31 -32.97 3.55
C GLU A 494 4.97 -33.48 4.08
N ALA A 495 4.08 -32.58 4.48
CA ALA A 495 2.72 -32.94 4.89
C ALA A 495 1.98 -33.66 3.74
N ALA A 496 2.10 -33.19 2.50
CA ALA A 496 1.54 -33.85 1.32
C ALA A 496 2.09 -35.27 1.13
N ARG A 497 3.41 -35.47 1.24
CA ARG A 497 4.07 -36.78 1.17
C ARG A 497 3.64 -37.71 2.31
N ARG A 498 3.57 -37.21 3.54
CA ARG A 498 3.10 -37.99 4.71
C ARG A 498 1.69 -38.52 4.49
N ARG A 499 0.81 -37.73 3.85
CA ARG A 499 -0.56 -38.14 3.52
C ARG A 499 -0.62 -39.20 2.43
N SER A 500 0.12 -39.07 1.33
CA SER A 500 0.10 -40.09 0.27
C SER A 500 0.63 -41.45 0.75
N ILE A 501 1.57 -41.45 1.70
CA ILE A 501 2.08 -42.65 2.39
C ILE A 501 1.06 -43.22 3.41
N ALA A 502 0.19 -42.38 4.00
CA ALA A 502 -0.84 -42.81 4.94
C ALA A 502 -2.12 -43.35 4.29
N SER A 503 -2.37 -43.06 3.00
CA SER A 503 -3.59 -43.46 2.27
C SER A 503 -3.58 -44.76 1.43
N PRO A 504 -2.58 -45.68 1.43
CA PRO A 504 -2.54 -46.79 0.47
C PRO A 504 -3.51 -47.96 0.73
N ASN A 505 -4.43 -47.88 1.71
CA ASN A 505 -5.21 -49.04 2.20
C ASN A 505 -6.75 -48.86 2.30
N GLU A 506 -7.34 -47.78 1.77
CA GLU A 506 -8.82 -47.62 1.69
C GLU A 506 -9.42 -48.16 0.38
N GLY A 507 -8.65 -48.95 -0.38
CA GLY A 507 -9.00 -49.46 -1.71
C GLY A 507 -9.29 -50.96 -1.81
N GLU A 508 -9.53 -51.66 -0.69
CA GLU A 508 -9.89 -53.10 -0.73
C GLU A 508 -10.72 -53.52 0.52
N ARG A 509 -12.04 -53.31 0.48
CA ARG A 509 -13.06 -54.02 1.28
C ARG A 509 -14.49 -53.76 0.80
#